data_AF-A0A351V7M3-F1
#
_entry.id   AF-A0A351V7M3-F1
#
_cell.length_a   1.000
_cell.length_b   1.000
_cell.length_c   1.000
_cell.angle_alpha   90.00
_cell.angle_beta   90.00
_cell.angle_gamma   90.00
#
_symmetry.space_group_name_H-M   'P 1'
#
loop_
_entity.id
_entity.type
_entity.pdbx_description
1 polymer ?
#
loop_
_entity_poly.entity_id
_entity_poly.type
_entity_poly.pdbx_seq_one_letter_code
_entity_poly.pdbx_strand_id
1 'polypeptide(L)'
;VTHEMKFARDVSTRIFYMDQGEIYEDGTPEQIFEHPRRERTRIFIRQLKVLHVEELSRDFDFPAFMTRLEEFGRKQQLSQRQIYAMQLAVEEVLMQKLLPAAEEMDISLDVEYSERENLVQMRFSYSGPSFHPFDSEEDLSGRMIKGMTKAMEHEFADGVNHFLISI
;
A
#
# COMPACT_ATOMS: atom_id res chain seq x y z
N VAL A 1 8.76 -15.46 -23.26
CA VAL A 1 8.30 -14.29 -22.47
C VAL A 1 7.30 -13.55 -23.32
N THR A 2 6.08 -13.28 -22.81
CA THR A 2 5.02 -12.56 -23.54
C THR A 2 4.63 -11.30 -22.77
N HIS A 3 4.30 -10.23 -23.49
CA HIS A 3 3.77 -8.98 -22.92
C HIS A 3 2.24 -8.88 -23.07
N GLU A 4 1.62 -9.86 -23.72
CA GLU A 4 0.17 -9.89 -23.95
C GLU A 4 -0.52 -10.82 -22.96
N MET A 5 -0.88 -10.27 -21.81
CA MET A 5 -1.43 -11.03 -20.68
C MET A 5 -2.77 -11.71 -21.00
N LYS A 6 -3.63 -11.06 -21.79
CA LYS A 6 -4.92 -11.62 -22.20
C LYS A 6 -4.75 -12.84 -23.10
N PHE A 7 -3.83 -12.77 -24.06
CA PHE A 7 -3.50 -13.91 -24.92
C PHE A 7 -2.90 -15.06 -24.11
N ALA A 8 -1.99 -14.76 -23.17
CA ALA A 8 -1.41 -15.76 -22.29
C ALA A 8 -2.47 -16.46 -21.43
N ARG A 9 -3.48 -15.71 -20.95
CA ARG A 9 -4.63 -16.26 -20.23
C ARG A 9 -5.44 -17.22 -21.09
N ASP A 10 -5.76 -16.84 -22.31
CA ASP A 10 -6.74 -17.56 -23.14
C ASP A 10 -6.15 -18.84 -23.78
N VAL A 11 -4.83 -18.90 -23.97
CA VAL A 11 -4.18 -19.98 -24.74
C VAL A 11 -3.33 -20.92 -23.87
N SER A 12 -2.90 -20.47 -22.69
CA SER A 12 -1.99 -21.27 -21.85
C SER A 12 -2.75 -22.24 -20.93
N THR A 13 -2.18 -23.41 -20.68
CA THR A 13 -2.67 -24.33 -19.63
C THR A 13 -1.93 -24.15 -18.30
N ARG A 14 -0.74 -23.55 -18.35
CA ARG A 14 0.12 -23.25 -17.20
C ARG A 14 0.91 -21.98 -17.45
N ILE A 15 1.15 -21.21 -16.40
CA ILE A 15 1.91 -19.97 -16.44
C ILE A 15 3.03 -20.03 -15.41
N PHE A 16 4.19 -19.53 -15.82
CA PHE A 16 5.35 -19.32 -14.96
C PHE A 16 5.60 -17.82 -14.88
N TYR A 17 5.45 -17.25 -13.69
CA TYR A 17 5.88 -15.91 -13.38
C TYR A 17 7.33 -15.97 -12.90
N MET A 18 8.20 -15.27 -13.63
CA MET A 18 9.63 -15.19 -13.31
C MET A 18 9.95 -13.87 -12.63
N ASP A 19 10.80 -13.92 -11.63
CA ASP A 19 11.30 -12.74 -10.92
C ASP A 19 12.74 -13.00 -10.46
N GLN A 20 13.62 -11.99 -10.61
CA GLN A 20 15.06 -12.09 -10.32
C GLN A 20 15.78 -13.31 -10.95
N GLY A 21 15.29 -13.78 -12.10
CA GLY A 21 15.88 -14.91 -12.83
C GLY A 21 15.39 -16.29 -12.38
N GLU A 22 14.50 -16.36 -11.40
CA GLU A 22 13.92 -17.61 -10.88
C GLU A 22 12.42 -17.70 -11.19
N ILE A 23 11.88 -18.93 -11.16
CA ILE A 23 10.42 -19.14 -11.17
C ILE A 23 9.91 -18.75 -9.78
N TYR A 24 9.31 -17.57 -9.69
CA TYR A 24 8.79 -17.07 -8.44
C TYR A 24 7.39 -17.63 -8.17
N GLU A 25 6.52 -17.75 -9.18
CA GLU A 25 5.22 -18.41 -9.01
C GLU A 25 4.84 -19.19 -10.26
N ASP A 26 4.16 -20.32 -10.08
CA ASP A 26 3.61 -21.12 -11.18
C ASP A 26 2.21 -21.63 -10.85
N GLY A 27 1.37 -21.77 -11.89
CA GLY A 27 -0.01 -22.20 -11.71
C GLY A 27 -0.81 -22.19 -13.00
N THR A 28 -2.12 -22.46 -12.89
CA THR A 28 -3.05 -22.27 -14.01
C THR A 28 -3.20 -20.78 -14.32
N PRO A 29 -3.67 -20.40 -15.52
CA PRO A 29 -3.96 -19.00 -15.83
C PRO A 29 -4.93 -18.36 -14.83
N GLU A 30 -5.97 -19.08 -14.41
CA GLU A 30 -6.92 -18.60 -13.40
C GLU A 30 -6.21 -18.31 -12.06
N GLN A 31 -5.36 -19.23 -11.59
CA GLN A 31 -4.58 -19.03 -10.37
C GLN A 31 -3.65 -17.82 -10.49
N ILE A 32 -2.90 -17.68 -11.57
CA ILE A 32 -1.93 -16.58 -11.71
C ILE A 32 -2.63 -15.24 -11.96
N PHE A 33 -3.68 -15.20 -12.78
CA PHE A 33 -4.34 -13.94 -13.17
C PHE A 33 -5.42 -13.48 -12.21
N GLU A 34 -6.13 -14.38 -11.52
CA GLU A 34 -7.26 -14.04 -10.63
C GLU A 34 -6.90 -14.19 -9.16
N HIS A 35 -6.16 -15.24 -8.81
CA HIS A 35 -5.84 -15.59 -7.43
C HIS A 35 -4.34 -15.78 -7.18
N PRO A 36 -3.47 -14.82 -7.58
CA PRO A 36 -2.03 -14.95 -7.40
C PRO A 36 -1.72 -15.07 -5.90
N ARG A 37 -0.91 -16.06 -5.55
CA ARG A 37 -0.58 -16.38 -4.15
C ARG A 37 0.59 -15.57 -3.64
N ARG A 38 1.50 -15.14 -4.53
CA ARG A 38 2.68 -14.40 -4.12
C ARG A 38 2.57 -12.92 -4.44
N GLU A 39 3.13 -12.13 -3.54
CA GLU A 39 3.04 -10.67 -3.56
C GLU A 39 3.51 -10.05 -4.89
N ARG A 40 4.72 -10.38 -5.34
CA ARG A 40 5.29 -9.82 -6.58
C ARG A 40 4.48 -10.20 -7.83
N THR A 41 3.93 -11.40 -7.86
CA THR A 41 3.03 -11.84 -8.95
C THR A 41 1.72 -11.04 -8.92
N ARG A 42 1.14 -10.84 -7.72
CA ARG A 42 -0.04 -9.99 -7.55
C ARG A 42 0.20 -8.56 -8.04
N ILE A 43 1.31 -7.94 -7.63
CA ILE A 43 1.72 -6.60 -8.06
C ILE A 43 1.86 -6.56 -9.58
N PHE A 44 2.56 -7.52 -10.19
CA PHE A 44 2.78 -7.57 -11.63
C PHE A 44 1.47 -7.73 -12.43
N ILE A 45 0.65 -8.71 -12.06
CA ILE A 45 -0.57 -9.08 -12.77
C ILE A 45 -1.62 -7.99 -12.67
N ARG A 46 -1.78 -7.40 -11.47
CA ARG A 46 -2.73 -6.31 -11.24
C ARG A 46 -2.16 -4.96 -11.68
N GLN A 47 -0.93 -4.94 -12.20
CA GLN A 47 -0.19 -3.74 -12.59
C GLN A 47 -0.18 -2.67 -11.48
N LEU A 48 -0.16 -3.12 -10.23
CA LEU A 48 -0.19 -2.22 -9.08
C LEU A 48 1.04 -1.33 -9.15
N LYS A 49 0.80 -0.03 -9.06
CA LYS A 49 1.86 0.95 -8.93
C LYS A 49 2.13 1.06 -7.46
N VAL A 50 3.36 0.78 -7.04
CA VAL A 50 3.71 0.68 -5.62
C VAL A 50 4.80 1.70 -5.31
N LEU A 51 4.60 2.45 -4.23
CA LEU A 51 5.62 3.23 -3.55
C LEU A 51 5.81 2.60 -2.17
N HIS A 52 7.01 2.09 -1.92
CA HIS A 52 7.36 1.42 -0.67
C HIS A 52 8.40 2.25 0.08
N VAL A 53 8.23 2.36 1.39
CA VAL A 53 9.14 3.07 2.29
C VAL A 53 9.27 2.27 3.59
N GLU A 54 10.50 1.99 3.98
CA GLU A 54 10.85 1.29 5.22
C GLU A 54 11.66 2.21 6.14
N GLU A 55 11.88 1.75 7.38
CA GLU A 55 12.75 2.40 8.36
C GLU A 55 12.35 3.85 8.65
N LEU A 56 11.05 4.11 8.68
CA LEU A 56 10.50 5.44 8.98
C LEU A 56 10.75 5.77 10.46
N SER A 57 11.58 6.77 10.69
CA SER A 57 11.98 7.23 12.03
C SER A 57 11.90 8.75 12.13
N ARG A 58 12.15 9.31 13.33
CA ARG A 58 12.07 10.77 13.55
C ARG A 58 13.08 11.58 12.73
N ASP A 59 14.21 10.96 12.35
CA ASP A 59 15.27 11.60 11.55
C ASP A 59 15.10 11.41 10.03
N PHE A 60 14.03 10.73 9.62
CA PHE A 60 13.74 10.47 8.21
C PHE A 60 13.46 11.77 7.43
N ASP A 61 13.89 11.83 6.17
CA ASP A 61 13.68 13.00 5.29
C ASP A 61 12.23 13.07 4.78
N PHE A 62 11.33 13.49 5.67
CA PHE A 62 9.91 13.64 5.37
C PHE A 62 9.61 14.63 4.24
N PRO A 63 10.25 15.81 4.15
CA PRO A 63 10.03 16.71 3.01
C PRO A 63 10.32 16.06 1.66
N ALA A 64 11.44 15.31 1.55
CA ALA A 64 11.74 14.59 0.32
C ALA A 64 10.72 13.48 0.07
N PHE A 65 10.31 12.75 1.10
CA PHE A 65 9.29 11.71 0.98
C PHE A 65 7.93 12.24 0.52
N MET A 66 7.46 13.36 1.09
CA MET A 66 6.20 14.00 0.69
C MET A 66 6.24 14.42 -0.78
N THR A 67 7.40 14.90 -1.25
CA THR A 67 7.62 15.19 -2.67
C THR A 67 7.49 13.92 -3.52
N ARG A 68 8.12 12.81 -3.12
CA ARG A 68 8.01 11.53 -3.83
C ARG A 68 6.57 11.00 -3.85
N LEU A 69 5.83 11.15 -2.76
CA LEU A 69 4.43 10.74 -2.65
C LEU A 69 3.54 11.54 -3.61
N GLU A 70 3.73 12.86 -3.66
CA GLU A 70 3.04 13.71 -4.62
C GLU A 70 3.39 13.36 -6.06
N GLU A 71 4.68 13.18 -6.37
CA GLU A 71 5.13 12.76 -7.69
C GLU A 71 4.56 11.40 -8.09
N PHE A 72 4.48 10.45 -7.17
CA PHE A 72 3.84 9.17 -7.39
C PHE A 72 2.39 9.37 -7.83
N GLY A 73 1.62 10.15 -7.06
CA GLY A 73 0.23 10.45 -7.40
C GLY A 73 0.07 11.14 -8.75
N ARG A 74 0.93 12.14 -9.04
CA ARG A 74 0.93 12.84 -10.34
C ARG A 74 1.27 11.90 -11.50
N LYS A 75 2.29 11.04 -11.35
CA LYS A 75 2.70 10.07 -12.39
C LYS A 75 1.59 9.06 -12.69
N GLN A 76 0.81 8.67 -11.68
CA GLN A 76 -0.35 7.79 -11.86
C GLN A 76 -1.65 8.53 -12.20
N GLN A 77 -1.58 9.85 -12.48
CA GLN A 77 -2.72 10.69 -12.84
C GLN A 77 -3.86 10.69 -11.81
N LEU A 78 -3.52 10.54 -10.52
CA LEU A 78 -4.49 10.60 -9.45
C LEU A 78 -5.14 11.99 -9.37
N SER A 79 -6.40 12.02 -8.93
CA SER A 79 -7.09 13.28 -8.68
C SER A 79 -6.42 14.08 -7.56
N GLN A 80 -6.56 15.41 -7.59
CA GLN A 80 -6.04 16.27 -6.51
C GLN A 80 -6.59 15.87 -5.14
N ARG A 81 -7.83 15.38 -5.08
CA ARG A 81 -8.45 14.87 -3.86
C ARG A 81 -7.76 13.62 -3.33
N GLN A 82 -7.41 12.67 -4.20
CA GLN A 82 -6.65 11.47 -3.81
C GLN A 82 -5.25 11.84 -3.32
N ILE A 83 -4.54 12.73 -4.04
CA ILE A 83 -3.21 13.19 -3.63
C ILE A 83 -3.26 13.86 -2.25
N TYR A 84 -4.21 14.78 -2.05
CA TYR A 84 -4.38 15.44 -0.76
C TYR A 84 -4.75 14.44 0.35
N ALA A 85 -5.64 13.48 0.08
CA ALA A 85 -5.99 12.44 1.05
C ALA A 85 -4.79 11.57 1.44
N MET A 86 -3.91 11.23 0.49
CA MET A 86 -2.68 10.49 0.80
C MET A 86 -1.73 11.29 1.69
N GLN A 87 -1.55 12.58 1.39
CA GLN A 87 -0.70 13.47 2.18
C GLN A 87 -1.22 13.64 3.60
N LEU A 88 -2.54 13.87 3.74
CA LEU A 88 -3.21 13.98 5.03
C LEU A 88 -3.10 12.67 5.82
N ALA A 89 -3.30 11.52 5.18
CA ALA A 89 -3.14 10.22 5.81
C ALA A 89 -1.72 10.02 6.38
N VAL A 90 -0.69 10.40 5.62
CA VAL A 90 0.71 10.37 6.12
C VAL A 90 0.89 11.32 7.29
N GLU A 91 0.44 12.56 7.18
CA GLU A 91 0.63 13.56 8.23
C GLU A 91 -0.01 13.12 9.55
N GLU A 92 -1.27 12.70 9.51
CA GLU A 92 -2.00 12.29 10.70
C GLU A 92 -1.49 10.95 11.25
N VAL A 93 -1.48 9.90 10.43
CA VAL A 93 -1.13 8.55 10.92
C VAL A 93 0.35 8.48 11.25
N LEU A 94 1.22 8.83 10.31
CA LEU A 94 2.65 8.64 10.49
C LEU A 94 3.22 9.72 11.42
N MET A 95 3.03 11.00 11.11
CA MET A 95 3.73 12.06 11.84
C MET A 95 3.11 12.38 13.19
N GLN A 96 1.78 12.35 13.32
CA GLN A 96 1.11 12.72 14.57
C GLN A 96 0.80 11.54 15.50
N LYS A 97 0.57 10.32 14.96
CA LYS A 97 0.27 9.15 15.80
C LYS A 97 1.47 8.23 16.00
N LEU A 98 2.11 7.78 14.93
CA LEU A 98 3.12 6.72 15.01
C LEU A 98 4.50 7.24 15.43
N LEU A 99 5.05 8.27 14.77
CA LEU A 99 6.39 8.80 15.09
C LEU A 99 6.58 9.28 16.54
N PRO A 100 5.58 9.89 17.20
CA PRO A 100 5.70 10.22 18.62
C PRO A 100 5.85 8.98 19.50
N ALA A 101 5.25 7.85 19.12
CA ALA A 101 5.34 6.57 19.82
C ALA A 101 6.56 5.70 19.39
N ALA A 102 7.30 6.11 18.35
CA ALA A 102 8.24 5.26 17.62
C ALA A 102 9.63 5.04 18.26
N GLU A 103 9.81 5.22 19.57
CA GLU A 103 11.17 5.12 20.18
C GLU A 103 11.88 3.79 19.89
N GLU A 104 11.14 2.70 19.69
CA GLU A 104 11.66 1.38 19.29
C GLU A 104 10.78 0.69 18.23
N MET A 105 9.95 1.43 17.49
CA MET A 105 9.02 0.84 16.52
C MET A 105 9.64 0.86 15.12
N ASP A 106 9.65 -0.31 14.47
CA ASP A 106 9.95 -0.41 13.05
C ASP A 106 8.69 0.00 12.29
N ILE A 107 8.76 1.08 11.51
CA ILE A 107 7.61 1.61 10.76
C ILE A 107 7.89 1.56 9.27
N SER A 108 6.93 1.07 8.49
CA SER A 108 6.93 1.09 7.03
C SER A 108 5.59 1.54 6.46
N LEU A 109 5.62 1.99 5.21
CA LEU A 109 4.45 2.42 4.46
C LEU A 109 4.52 1.89 3.02
N ASP A 110 3.46 1.18 2.64
CA ASP A 110 3.15 0.86 1.24
C ASP A 110 2.03 1.77 0.73
N VAL A 111 2.23 2.35 -0.45
CA VAL A 111 1.18 3.02 -1.22
C VAL A 111 1.00 2.27 -2.53
N GLU A 112 -0.13 1.59 -2.66
CA GLU A 112 -0.49 0.80 -3.84
C GLU A 112 -1.61 1.53 -4.59
N TYR A 113 -1.48 1.67 -5.91
CA TYR A 113 -2.54 2.18 -6.77
C TYR A 113 -2.96 1.14 -7.82
N SER A 114 -4.27 0.91 -7.88
CA SER A 114 -4.93 0.13 -8.92
C SER A 114 -5.63 1.07 -9.90
N GLU A 115 -5.12 1.16 -11.13
CA GLU A 115 -5.74 1.94 -12.21
C GLU A 115 -7.12 1.38 -12.57
N ARG A 116 -7.25 0.05 -12.59
CA ARG A 116 -8.50 -0.65 -12.91
C ARG A 116 -9.63 -0.30 -11.96
N GLU A 117 -9.34 -0.26 -10.66
CA GLU A 117 -10.34 -0.01 -9.61
C GLU A 117 -10.39 1.47 -9.20
N ASN A 118 -9.51 2.30 -9.77
CA ASN A 118 -9.23 3.67 -9.34
C ASN A 118 -9.20 3.81 -7.81
N LEU A 119 -8.37 2.97 -7.20
CA LEU A 119 -8.28 2.79 -5.75
C LEU A 119 -6.83 2.93 -5.32
N VAL A 120 -6.61 3.80 -4.33
CA VAL A 120 -5.33 3.88 -3.62
C VAL A 120 -5.46 3.17 -2.30
N GLN A 121 -4.49 2.33 -1.96
CA GLN A 121 -4.40 1.65 -0.68
C GLN A 121 -3.09 2.06 -0.01
N MET A 122 -3.18 2.59 1.20
CA MET A 122 -2.03 2.96 2.03
C MET A 122 -1.98 2.04 3.23
N ARG A 123 -0.95 1.19 3.30
CA ARG A 123 -0.73 0.26 4.40
C ARG A 123 0.42 0.76 5.26
N PHE A 124 0.11 1.21 6.47
CA PHE A 124 1.08 1.53 7.50
C PHE A 124 1.34 0.28 8.31
N SER A 125 2.58 -0.20 8.36
CA SER A 125 2.96 -1.35 9.18
C SER A 125 3.89 -0.90 10.29
N TYR A 126 3.65 -1.34 11.52
CA TYR A 126 4.51 -0.97 12.64
C TYR A 126 4.58 -2.02 13.74
N SER A 127 5.79 -2.29 14.22
CA SER A 127 6.02 -3.24 15.30
C SER A 127 5.61 -2.67 16.65
N GLY A 128 5.21 -3.54 17.59
CA GLY A 128 4.88 -3.16 18.96
C GLY A 128 3.53 -3.71 19.44
N PRO A 129 2.98 -3.21 20.55
CA PRO A 129 1.68 -3.64 21.04
C PRO A 129 0.56 -3.26 20.05
N SER A 130 -0.58 -3.96 20.15
CA SER A 130 -1.78 -3.61 19.38
C SER A 130 -2.15 -2.16 19.65
N PHE A 131 -2.14 -1.36 18.60
CA PHE A 131 -2.42 0.07 18.65
C PHE A 131 -3.19 0.45 17.39
N HIS A 132 -4.34 1.10 17.53
CA HIS A 132 -5.10 1.61 16.39
C HIS A 132 -5.00 3.15 16.37
N PRO A 133 -4.54 3.79 15.27
CA PRO A 133 -4.21 5.22 15.27
C PRO A 133 -5.38 6.17 15.56
N PHE A 134 -6.63 5.72 15.34
CA PHE A 134 -7.86 6.49 15.52
C PHE A 134 -8.87 5.84 16.47
N ASP A 135 -8.43 5.38 17.64
CA ASP A 135 -9.29 4.65 18.59
C ASP A 135 -10.33 5.50 19.37
N SER A 136 -10.28 6.84 19.27
CA SER A 136 -11.27 7.71 19.95
C SER A 136 -12.22 8.40 18.97
N GLU A 137 -13.52 8.39 19.27
CA GLU A 137 -14.55 9.07 18.45
C GLU A 137 -14.38 10.61 18.41
N GLU A 138 -13.62 11.17 19.35
CA GLU A 138 -13.32 12.60 19.45
C GLU A 138 -12.15 13.05 18.57
N ASP A 139 -11.48 12.12 17.88
CA ASP A 139 -10.34 12.47 17.05
C ASP A 139 -10.76 13.20 15.76
N LEU A 140 -10.57 14.52 15.76
CA LEU A 140 -10.86 15.37 14.62
C LEU A 140 -10.10 14.92 13.36
N SER A 141 -8.86 14.44 13.52
CA SER A 141 -8.04 13.94 12.41
C SER A 141 -8.65 12.69 11.77
N GLY A 142 -9.09 11.73 12.59
CA GLY A 142 -9.78 10.52 12.15
C GLY A 142 -11.07 10.84 11.40
N ARG A 143 -11.82 11.87 11.85
CA ARG A 143 -13.03 12.33 11.14
C ARG A 143 -12.73 12.96 9.78
N MET A 144 -11.67 13.76 9.69
CA MET A 144 -11.25 14.37 8.43
C MET A 144 -10.84 13.31 7.40
N ILE A 145 -10.01 12.36 7.81
CA ILE A 145 -9.57 11.26 6.95
C ILE A 145 -10.75 10.40 6.53
N LYS A 146 -11.65 10.03 7.46
CA LYS A 146 -12.86 9.25 7.14
C LYS A 146 -13.74 9.90 6.08
N GLY A 147 -13.84 11.23 6.05
CA GLY A 147 -14.56 11.98 5.02
C GLY A 147 -13.89 11.98 3.64
N MET A 148 -12.63 11.54 3.57
CA MET A 148 -11.80 11.48 2.37
C MET A 148 -11.50 10.06 1.87
N THR A 149 -11.80 9.05 2.68
CA THR A 149 -11.46 7.64 2.43
C THR A 149 -12.71 6.78 2.25
N LYS A 150 -12.60 5.69 1.49
CA LYS A 150 -13.62 4.63 1.36
C LYS A 150 -13.68 3.72 2.58
N ALA A 151 -12.53 3.34 3.13
CA ALA A 151 -12.43 2.45 4.28
C ALA A 151 -11.14 2.69 5.07
N MET A 152 -11.18 2.36 6.36
CA MET A 152 -10.03 2.28 7.26
C MET A 152 -10.14 0.97 8.04
N GLU A 153 -9.09 0.16 8.01
CA GLU A 153 -9.05 -1.17 8.60
C GLU A 153 -7.77 -1.32 9.40
N HIS A 154 -7.84 -2.08 10.49
CA HIS A 154 -6.69 -2.39 11.32
C HIS A 154 -6.66 -3.88 11.60
N GLU A 155 -5.47 -4.45 11.48
CA GLU A 155 -5.19 -5.83 11.82
C GLU A 155 -3.92 -5.87 12.67
N PHE A 156 -3.92 -6.73 13.69
CA PHE A 156 -2.75 -6.99 14.51
C PHE A 156 -2.44 -8.48 14.47
N ALA A 157 -1.24 -8.82 14.00
CA ALA A 157 -0.78 -10.20 13.88
C ALA A 157 0.73 -10.27 14.15
N ASP A 158 1.16 -11.30 14.88
CA ASP A 158 2.59 -11.60 15.13
C ASP A 158 3.44 -10.42 15.64
N GLY A 159 2.85 -9.53 16.45
CA GLY A 159 3.55 -8.36 17.01
C GLY A 159 3.66 -7.17 16.06
N VAL A 160 2.98 -7.23 14.92
CA VAL A 160 2.94 -6.17 13.90
C VAL A 160 1.51 -5.69 13.73
N ASN A 161 1.35 -4.37 13.72
CA ASN A 161 0.10 -3.72 13.36
C ASN A 161 0.12 -3.39 11.87
N HIS A 162 -1.00 -3.63 11.20
CA HIS A 162 -1.25 -3.20 9.83
C HIS A 162 -2.47 -2.30 9.84
N PHE A 163 -2.26 -1.02 9.53
CA PHE A 163 -3.33 -0.05 9.38
C PHE A 163 -3.49 0.31 7.91
N LEU A 164 -4.65 -0.03 7.34
CA LEU A 164 -4.95 0.11 5.92
C LEU A 164 -5.97 1.23 5.71
N ILE A 165 -5.60 2.20 4.87
CA ILE A 165 -6.50 3.24 4.39
C ILE A 165 -6.77 3.03 2.91
N SER A 166 -8.05 3.02 2.52
CA SER A 166 -8.50 2.92 1.12
C SER A 166 -9.10 4.24 0.65
N ILE A 167 -8.57 4.85 -0.41
CA ILE A 167 -8.98 6.16 -0.97
C ILE A 167 -9.59 5.97 -2.38
#